data_AF-A0A2V8EPT7-F1
#
_entry.id   AF-A0A2V8EPT7-F1
#
_cell.length_a   1.000
_cell.length_b   1.000
_cell.length_c   1.000
_cell.angle_alpha   90.00
_cell.angle_beta   90.00
_cell.angle_gamma   90.00
#
_symmetry.space_group_name_H-M   'P 1'
#
loop_
_entity.id
_entity.type
_entity.pdbx_description
1 polymer ?
#
loop_
_entity_poly.entity_id
_entity_poly.type
_entity_poly.pdbx_seq_one_letter_code
_entity_poly.pdbx_strand_id
1 'polypeptide(L)'
;MKYHFLADTYETECIKVVSVWSEFDDADLPVRPCRTDARGRSVHEQMVHQCVSEDLWFRTMLGIDVAAPPLPDRETRFEFMKRYAEDSGKRVTALRAKPDAWWEEEAAFFDVRRSHAWIMTRRLTHTAHHRGQQTALLRMRGHALHSTYGPTADTGGLMLNRAPTIYAYASLDALIKGEAAGGAKAALPGAPDTPVTERPASD
;
A
#
# COMPACT_ATOMS: atom_id res chain seq x y z
N MET A 1 -14.75 18.29 9.13
CA MET A 1 -15.63 17.96 7.97
C MET A 1 -15.87 16.46 7.95
N LYS A 2 -17.06 16.04 7.51
CA LYS A 2 -17.60 14.68 7.69
C LYS A 2 -16.74 13.59 7.03
N TYR A 3 -16.07 13.90 5.92
CA TYR A 3 -15.36 12.91 5.11
C TYR A 3 -13.82 12.99 5.17
N HIS A 4 -13.25 13.88 5.96
CA HIS A 4 -11.78 14.03 6.06
C HIS A 4 -11.06 12.73 6.43
N PHE A 5 -11.70 11.86 7.22
CA PHE A 5 -11.14 10.56 7.58
C PHE A 5 -10.81 9.68 6.35
N LEU A 6 -11.50 9.86 5.21
CA LEU A 6 -11.19 9.13 3.98
C LEU A 6 -9.87 9.59 3.35
N ALA A 7 -9.58 10.90 3.41
CA ALA A 7 -8.30 11.45 2.96
C ALA A 7 -7.16 11.03 3.90
N ASP A 8 -7.39 11.06 5.21
CA ASP A 8 -6.39 10.59 6.19
C ASP A 8 -6.14 9.08 6.07
N THR A 9 -7.21 8.29 5.86
CA THR A 9 -7.08 6.86 5.60
C THR A 9 -6.27 6.61 4.33
N TYR A 10 -6.56 7.34 3.25
CA TYR A 10 -5.80 7.24 2.00
C TYR A 10 -4.32 7.56 2.17
N GLU A 11 -3.99 8.65 2.87
CA GLU A 11 -2.60 9.01 3.19
C GLU A 11 -1.87 7.86 3.90
N THR A 12 -2.50 7.23 4.90
CA THR A 12 -1.90 6.07 5.58
C THR A 12 -1.80 4.84 4.67
N GLU A 13 -2.79 4.60 3.80
CA GLU A 13 -2.74 3.50 2.83
C GLU A 13 -1.59 3.67 1.83
N CYS A 14 -1.28 4.90 1.41
CA CYS A 14 -0.15 5.20 0.56
C CYS A 14 1.19 4.89 1.26
N ILE A 15 1.36 5.29 2.53
CA ILE A 15 2.55 4.93 3.33
C ILE A 15 2.73 3.42 3.40
N LYS A 16 1.64 2.67 3.62
CA LYS A 16 1.67 1.21 3.74
C LYS A 16 2.01 0.52 2.41
N VAL A 17 1.54 1.06 1.27
CA VAL A 17 1.92 0.56 -0.07
C VAL A 17 3.43 0.71 -0.28
N VAL A 18 3.95 1.91 -0.07
CA VAL A 18 5.37 2.18 -0.31
C VAL A 18 6.25 1.45 0.70
N SER A 19 5.79 1.28 1.94
CA SER A 19 6.48 0.44 2.95
C SER A 19 6.61 -1.01 2.47
N VAL A 20 5.55 -1.62 1.95
CA VAL A 20 5.62 -2.99 1.39
C VAL A 20 6.56 -3.05 0.18
N TRP A 21 6.54 -2.04 -0.69
CA TRP A 21 7.50 -1.98 -1.80
C TRP A 21 8.94 -1.86 -1.33
N SER A 22 9.17 -1.22 -0.19
CA SER A 22 10.51 -1.10 0.38
C SER A 22 11.11 -2.41 0.88
N GLU A 23 10.28 -3.44 1.13
CA GLU A 23 10.71 -4.73 1.66
C GLU A 23 11.16 -5.73 0.57
N PHE A 24 10.89 -5.43 -0.70
CA PHE A 24 11.44 -6.15 -1.85
C PHE A 24 12.82 -5.63 -2.25
N ASP A 25 13.56 -6.43 -3.02
CA ASP A 25 14.71 -5.97 -3.79
C ASP A 25 14.35 -5.81 -5.28
N ASP A 26 15.17 -5.07 -6.05
CA ASP A 26 14.99 -4.97 -7.51
C ASP A 26 15.02 -6.35 -8.19
N ALA A 27 15.75 -7.31 -7.62
CA ALA A 27 15.80 -8.69 -8.10
C ALA A 27 14.48 -9.45 -7.94
N ASP A 28 13.57 -8.98 -7.08
CA ASP A 28 12.25 -9.59 -6.89
C ASP A 28 11.19 -9.05 -7.86
N LEU A 29 11.46 -7.95 -8.57
CA LEU A 29 10.54 -7.39 -9.57
C LEU A 29 9.97 -8.43 -10.56
N PRO A 30 10.77 -9.34 -11.16
CA PRO A 30 10.23 -10.35 -12.07
C PRO A 30 9.57 -11.56 -11.36
N VAL A 31 9.65 -11.66 -10.03
CA VAL A 31 9.15 -12.82 -9.29
C VAL A 31 7.64 -12.88 -9.35
N ARG A 32 7.12 -14.07 -9.68
CA ARG A 32 5.70 -14.42 -9.70
C ARG A 32 5.38 -15.40 -8.57
N PRO A 33 4.14 -15.39 -8.01
CA PRO A 33 3.73 -16.36 -6.99
C PRO A 33 3.92 -17.82 -7.43
N CYS A 34 3.59 -18.12 -8.68
CA CYS A 34 3.87 -19.41 -9.31
C CYS A 34 4.49 -19.17 -10.68
N ARG A 35 5.67 -19.76 -10.94
CA ARG A 35 6.46 -19.52 -12.15
C ARG A 35 5.77 -19.98 -13.44
N THR A 36 4.90 -21.00 -13.33
CA THR A 36 4.20 -21.59 -14.48
C THR A 36 2.76 -21.12 -14.62
N ASP A 37 2.24 -20.34 -13.66
CA ASP A 37 0.88 -19.80 -13.73
C ASP A 37 0.90 -18.36 -14.23
N ALA A 38 0.44 -18.17 -15.47
CA ALA A 38 0.37 -16.86 -16.10
C ALA A 38 -0.68 -15.92 -15.46
N ARG A 39 -1.63 -16.43 -14.66
CA ARG A 39 -2.71 -15.62 -14.06
C ARG A 39 -2.23 -14.75 -12.89
N GLY A 40 -1.21 -15.19 -12.16
CA GLY A 40 -0.58 -14.38 -11.12
C GLY A 40 0.06 -13.14 -11.73
N ARG A 41 0.33 -12.10 -10.94
CA ARG A 41 1.19 -10.98 -11.37
C ARG A 41 2.54 -11.08 -10.68
N SER A 42 3.59 -10.68 -11.39
CA SER A 42 4.89 -10.40 -10.79
C SER A 42 4.84 -9.19 -9.85
N VAL A 43 5.85 -9.03 -9.00
CA VAL A 43 5.97 -7.83 -8.15
C VAL A 43 5.91 -6.56 -9.00
N HIS A 44 6.64 -6.56 -10.12
CA HIS A 44 6.63 -5.44 -11.06
C HIS A 44 5.24 -5.14 -11.62
N GLU A 45 4.53 -6.15 -12.11
CA GLU A 45 3.17 -6.00 -12.64
C GLU A 45 2.18 -5.52 -11.55
N GLN A 46 2.41 -5.84 -10.28
CA GLN A 46 1.60 -5.32 -9.17
C GLN A 46 1.88 -3.83 -8.92
N MET A 47 3.13 -3.37 -8.98
CA MET A 47 3.49 -1.96 -8.85
C MET A 47 2.90 -1.13 -10.00
N VAL A 48 3.04 -1.62 -11.24
CA VAL A 48 2.42 -1.02 -12.43
C VAL A 48 0.91 -0.91 -12.26
N HIS A 49 0.25 -2.01 -11.87
CA HIS A 49 -1.20 -2.00 -11.67
C HIS A 49 -1.63 -1.01 -10.58
N GLN A 50 -0.92 -0.94 -9.46
CA GLN A 50 -1.24 -0.01 -8.39
C GLN A 50 -1.18 1.44 -8.89
N CYS A 51 -0.10 1.82 -9.57
CA CYS A 51 0.06 3.16 -10.13
C CYS A 51 -1.00 3.50 -11.19
N VAL A 52 -1.13 2.65 -12.22
CA VAL A 52 -2.01 2.91 -13.37
C VAL A 52 -3.48 2.86 -12.99
N SER A 53 -3.89 1.86 -12.18
CA SER A 53 -5.28 1.73 -11.75
C SER A 53 -5.70 2.88 -10.84
N GLU A 54 -4.82 3.31 -9.93
CA GLU A 54 -5.14 4.42 -9.03
C GLU A 54 -5.26 5.73 -9.81
N ASP A 55 -4.32 6.02 -10.70
CA ASP A 55 -4.40 7.19 -11.58
C ASP A 55 -5.68 7.23 -12.39
N LEU A 56 -6.03 6.11 -13.04
CA LEU A 56 -7.24 6.03 -13.86
C LEU A 56 -8.49 6.33 -13.03
N TRP A 57 -8.60 5.77 -11.82
CA TRP A 57 -9.75 6.01 -10.94
C TRP A 57 -9.83 7.47 -10.50
N PHE A 58 -8.70 8.05 -10.09
CA PHE A 58 -8.67 9.45 -9.67
C PHE A 58 -9.08 10.39 -10.81
N ARG A 59 -8.54 10.20 -12.02
CA ARG A 59 -8.89 11.06 -13.16
C ARG A 59 -10.32 10.88 -13.64
N THR A 60 -10.77 9.64 -13.80
CA THR A 60 -12.04 9.35 -14.48
C THR A 60 -13.26 9.29 -13.56
N MET A 61 -13.07 8.93 -12.28
CA MET A 61 -14.17 8.75 -11.33
C MET A 61 -14.20 9.81 -10.23
N LEU A 62 -13.05 10.40 -9.88
CA LEU A 62 -12.95 11.42 -8.84
C LEU A 62 -12.61 12.81 -9.40
N GLY A 63 -12.34 12.93 -10.70
CA GLY A 63 -12.00 14.21 -11.34
C GLY A 63 -10.77 14.90 -10.73
N ILE A 64 -9.80 14.11 -10.27
CA ILE A 64 -8.53 14.60 -9.71
C ILE A 64 -7.41 14.14 -10.63
N ASP A 65 -6.75 15.10 -11.28
CA ASP A 65 -5.58 14.88 -12.12
C ASP A 65 -4.33 15.47 -11.46
N VAL A 66 -3.26 14.68 -11.39
CA VAL A 66 -1.97 15.08 -10.84
C VAL A 66 -1.01 15.63 -11.90
N ALA A 67 -1.45 15.69 -13.16
CA ALA A 67 -0.74 16.22 -14.32
C ALA A 67 0.62 15.55 -14.55
N ALA A 68 0.71 14.25 -14.31
CA ALA A 68 1.93 13.48 -14.41
C ALA A 68 1.65 12.05 -14.90
N PRO A 69 2.57 11.40 -15.63
CA PRO A 69 2.42 9.98 -15.97
C PRO A 69 2.44 9.12 -14.69
N PRO A 70 1.63 8.07 -14.59
CA PRO A 70 1.53 7.25 -13.38
C PRO A 70 2.75 6.36 -13.12
N LEU A 71 3.57 6.12 -14.15
CA LEU A 71 4.74 5.25 -14.09
C LEU A 71 6.03 6.09 -14.10
N PRO A 72 7.10 5.63 -13.42
CA PRO A 72 8.41 6.24 -13.55
C PRO A 72 9.02 5.98 -14.95
N ASP A 73 9.94 6.83 -15.39
CA ASP A 73 10.65 6.64 -16.66
C ASP A 73 11.57 5.40 -16.64
N ARG A 74 12.06 5.05 -15.45
CA ARG A 74 12.83 3.84 -15.20
C ARG A 74 12.13 3.02 -14.14
N GLU A 75 11.75 1.80 -14.49
CA GLU A 75 10.98 0.90 -13.63
C GLU A 75 11.86 0.11 -12.64
N THR A 76 12.59 0.82 -11.76
CA THR A 76 13.18 0.21 -10.56
C THR A 76 12.25 0.38 -9.37
N ARG A 77 12.42 -0.47 -8.36
CA ARG A 77 11.68 -0.42 -7.09
C ARG A 77 11.64 0.99 -6.51
N PHE A 78 12.81 1.64 -6.41
CA PHE A 78 12.91 2.97 -5.80
C PHE A 78 12.26 4.07 -6.65
N GLU A 79 12.32 3.98 -7.98
CA GLU A 79 11.66 4.95 -8.86
C GLU A 79 10.13 4.83 -8.80
N PHE A 80 9.59 3.61 -8.69
CA PHE A 80 8.16 3.41 -8.41
C PHE A 80 7.75 4.08 -7.09
N MET A 81 8.55 3.89 -6.04
CA MET A 81 8.28 4.45 -4.71
C MET A 81 8.23 5.99 -4.76
N LYS A 82 9.19 6.63 -5.44
CA LYS A 82 9.20 8.09 -5.61
C LYS A 82 7.99 8.58 -6.39
N ARG A 83 7.71 7.98 -7.56
CA ARG A 83 6.58 8.37 -8.40
C ARG A 83 5.25 8.25 -7.65
N TYR A 84 5.03 7.11 -7.00
CA TYR A 84 3.79 6.88 -6.26
C TYR A 84 3.65 7.80 -5.05
N ALA A 85 4.74 8.06 -4.31
CA ALA A 85 4.73 9.00 -3.18
C ALA A 85 4.39 10.44 -3.63
N GLU A 86 4.97 10.90 -4.73
CA GLU A 86 4.68 12.23 -5.29
C GLU A 86 3.22 12.36 -5.72
N ASP A 87 2.73 11.41 -6.53
CA ASP A 87 1.37 11.47 -7.07
C ASP A 87 0.30 11.30 -5.97
N SER A 88 0.53 10.38 -5.02
CA SER A 88 -0.37 10.21 -3.88
C SER A 88 -0.39 11.43 -2.97
N GLY A 89 0.74 12.11 -2.76
CA GLY A 89 0.80 13.37 -2.02
C GLY A 89 -0.09 14.46 -2.64
N LYS A 90 0.00 14.63 -3.97
CA LYS A 90 -0.87 15.58 -4.72
C LYS A 90 -2.36 15.20 -4.58
N ARG A 91 -2.68 13.91 -4.66
CA ARG A 91 -4.05 13.40 -4.45
C ARG A 91 -4.56 13.67 -3.03
N VAL A 92 -3.75 13.46 -2.00
CA VAL A 92 -4.09 13.77 -0.60
C VAL A 92 -4.42 15.25 -0.45
N THR A 93 -3.57 16.14 -0.98
CA THR A 93 -3.82 17.59 -0.96
C THR A 93 -5.14 17.94 -1.65
N ALA A 94 -5.40 17.37 -2.83
CA ALA A 94 -6.64 17.60 -3.57
C ALA A 94 -7.87 17.11 -2.80
N LEU A 95 -7.84 15.90 -2.22
CA LEU A 95 -8.93 15.32 -1.44
C LEU A 95 -9.25 16.15 -0.18
N ARG A 96 -8.22 16.61 0.53
CA ARG A 96 -8.38 17.47 1.73
C ARG A 96 -9.03 18.82 1.42
N ALA A 97 -8.92 19.30 0.18
CA ALA A 97 -9.54 20.55 -0.25
C ALA A 97 -11.01 20.40 -0.68
N LYS A 98 -11.53 19.17 -0.80
CA LYS A 98 -12.90 18.93 -1.28
C LYS A 98 -13.94 19.20 -0.17
N PRO A 99 -14.99 19.98 -0.45
CA PRO A 99 -16.07 20.19 0.52
C PRO A 99 -16.91 18.92 0.70
N ASP A 100 -17.64 18.82 1.82
CA ASP A 100 -18.52 17.67 2.10
C ASP A 100 -19.53 17.40 0.96
N ALA A 101 -20.03 18.44 0.27
CA ALA A 101 -20.91 18.28 -0.89
C ALA A 101 -20.27 17.49 -2.04
N TRP A 102 -18.98 17.72 -2.32
CA TRP A 102 -18.28 16.96 -3.35
C TRP A 102 -18.18 15.48 -2.98
N TRP A 103 -18.00 15.14 -1.70
CA TRP A 103 -17.95 13.74 -1.26
C TRP A 103 -19.29 13.02 -1.43
N GLU A 104 -20.40 13.77 -1.38
CA GLU A 104 -21.77 13.28 -1.50
C GLU A 104 -22.26 13.23 -2.96
N GLU A 105 -21.64 13.99 -3.87
CA GLU A 105 -21.90 13.94 -5.31
C GLU A 105 -21.63 12.56 -5.91
N GLU A 106 -22.47 12.17 -6.87
CA GLU A 106 -22.31 10.92 -7.62
C GLU A 106 -21.45 11.07 -8.87
N ALA A 107 -20.59 10.08 -9.10
CA ALA A 107 -19.87 9.88 -10.35
C ALA A 107 -20.18 8.51 -10.95
N ALA A 108 -19.84 8.34 -12.23
CA ALA A 108 -19.87 7.05 -12.87
C ALA A 108 -18.80 6.13 -12.25
N PHE A 109 -19.22 4.95 -11.84
CA PHE A 109 -18.39 3.86 -11.35
C PHE A 109 -18.73 2.62 -12.17
N PHE A 110 -18.01 2.43 -13.26
CA PHE A 110 -18.32 1.41 -14.28
C PHE A 110 -19.76 1.56 -14.80
N ASP A 111 -20.63 0.60 -14.52
CA ASP A 111 -22.02 0.51 -14.96
C ASP A 111 -23.02 1.13 -13.97
N VAL A 112 -22.54 1.61 -12.82
CA VAL A 112 -23.39 2.21 -11.78
C VAL A 112 -22.96 3.63 -11.43
N ARG A 113 -23.83 4.38 -10.76
CA ARG A 113 -23.50 5.68 -10.16
C ARG A 113 -23.31 5.54 -8.66
N ARG A 114 -22.28 6.15 -8.09
CA ARG A 114 -21.95 6.09 -6.66
C ARG A 114 -21.34 7.41 -6.20
N SER A 115 -21.53 7.72 -4.93
CA SER A 115 -20.91 8.91 -4.34
C SER A 115 -19.39 8.82 -4.37
N HIS A 116 -18.69 9.95 -4.46
CA HIS A 116 -17.23 9.98 -4.38
C HIS A 116 -16.71 9.34 -3.09
N ALA A 117 -17.39 9.53 -1.95
CA ALA A 117 -17.05 8.86 -0.69
C ALA A 117 -17.10 7.32 -0.80
N TRP A 118 -18.11 6.78 -1.49
CA TRP A 118 -18.22 5.35 -1.73
C TRP A 118 -17.12 4.85 -2.66
N ILE A 119 -16.87 5.57 -3.76
CA ILE A 119 -15.81 5.22 -4.73
C ILE A 119 -14.44 5.24 -4.05
N MET A 120 -14.17 6.24 -3.21
CA MET A 120 -12.94 6.34 -2.44
C MET A 120 -12.77 5.16 -1.47
N THR A 121 -13.85 4.77 -0.78
CA THR A 121 -13.86 3.57 0.07
C THR A 121 -13.49 2.32 -0.74
N ARG A 122 -14.03 2.15 -1.95
CA ARG A 122 -13.66 1.05 -2.84
C ARG A 122 -12.20 1.12 -3.26
N ARG A 123 -11.67 2.30 -3.57
CA ARG A 123 -10.26 2.51 -3.91
C ARG A 123 -9.34 2.08 -2.79
N LEU A 124 -9.68 2.40 -1.54
CA LEU A 124 -8.95 1.93 -0.34
C LEU A 124 -8.96 0.40 -0.23
N THR A 125 -10.13 -0.24 -0.38
CA THR A 125 -10.22 -1.71 -0.32
C THR A 125 -9.45 -2.40 -1.45
N HIS A 126 -9.44 -1.81 -2.65
CA HIS A 126 -8.71 -2.31 -3.80
C HIS A 126 -7.20 -2.22 -3.56
N THR A 127 -6.72 -1.11 -3.04
CA THR A 127 -5.31 -0.92 -2.65
C THR A 127 -4.90 -1.94 -1.57
N ALA A 128 -5.70 -2.10 -0.51
CA ALA A 128 -5.43 -3.08 0.54
C ALA A 128 -5.40 -4.52 0.01
N HIS A 129 -6.30 -4.87 -0.91
CA HIS A 129 -6.35 -6.18 -1.56
C HIS A 129 -5.05 -6.51 -2.32
N HIS A 130 -4.58 -5.60 -3.18
CA HIS A 130 -3.33 -5.84 -3.93
C HIS A 130 -2.08 -5.71 -3.08
N ARG A 131 -2.09 -4.90 -2.02
CA ARG A 131 -1.02 -4.92 -1.00
C ARG A 131 -0.96 -6.29 -0.33
N GLY A 132 -2.09 -6.88 0.05
CA GLY A 132 -2.14 -8.21 0.65
C GLY A 132 -1.56 -9.32 -0.24
N GLN A 133 -1.74 -9.23 -1.56
CA GLN A 133 -1.11 -10.14 -2.52
C GLN A 133 0.43 -10.02 -2.48
N GLN A 134 0.95 -8.81 -2.36
CA GLN A 134 2.39 -8.55 -2.28
C GLN A 134 2.99 -8.98 -0.94
N THR A 135 2.30 -8.76 0.19
CA THR A 135 2.78 -9.20 1.51
C THR A 135 2.83 -10.73 1.61
N ALA A 136 1.89 -11.44 0.98
CA ALA A 136 1.97 -12.89 0.85
C ALA A 136 3.22 -13.33 0.07
N LEU A 137 3.55 -12.62 -1.01
CA LEU A 137 4.73 -12.93 -1.83
C LEU A 137 6.04 -12.65 -1.08
N LEU A 138 6.13 -11.55 -0.32
CA LEU A 138 7.27 -11.27 0.58
C LEU A 138 7.50 -12.44 1.53
N ARG A 139 6.42 -12.94 2.16
CA ARG A 139 6.50 -14.09 3.07
C ARG A 139 6.97 -15.36 2.37
N MET A 140 6.45 -15.66 1.16
CA MET A 140 6.89 -16.82 0.37
C MET A 140 8.37 -16.73 -0.05
N ARG A 141 8.90 -15.51 -0.14
CA ARG A 141 10.29 -15.23 -0.50
C ARG A 141 11.22 -15.13 0.71
N GLY A 142 10.68 -15.20 1.93
CA GLY A 142 11.45 -15.12 3.17
C GLY A 142 11.94 -13.71 3.52
N HIS A 143 11.35 -12.65 2.92
CA HIS A 143 11.64 -11.28 3.34
C HIS A 143 10.98 -10.97 4.69
N ALA A 144 11.60 -10.07 5.44
CA ALA A 144 11.01 -9.47 6.61
C ALA A 144 9.78 -8.62 6.22
N LEU A 145 8.79 -8.57 7.10
CA LEU A 145 7.53 -7.86 6.90
C LEU A 145 7.23 -6.95 8.09
N HIS A 146 7.29 -5.64 7.88
CA HIS A 146 6.86 -4.66 8.87
C HIS A 146 5.33 -4.57 8.94
N SER A 147 4.84 -3.92 9.99
CA SER A 147 3.42 -3.68 10.15
C SER A 147 2.83 -2.88 8.98
N THR A 148 1.66 -3.29 8.51
CA THR A 148 0.84 -2.52 7.57
C THR A 148 -0.50 -2.09 8.15
N TYR A 149 -0.97 -2.68 9.25
CA TYR A 149 -2.16 -2.23 9.98
C TYR A 149 -2.12 -2.66 11.45
N GLY A 150 -1.56 -3.84 11.71
CA GLY A 150 -1.22 -4.35 13.02
C GLY A 150 0.15 -5.05 12.98
N PRO A 151 0.54 -5.75 14.06
CA PRO A 151 1.75 -6.54 14.11
C PRO A 151 1.73 -7.63 13.05
N THR A 152 2.92 -8.10 12.74
CA THR A 152 3.17 -9.26 11.89
C THR A 152 3.93 -10.30 12.72
N ALA A 153 4.12 -11.50 12.17
CA ALA A 153 4.99 -12.47 12.82
C ALA A 153 6.39 -11.89 13.13
N ASP A 154 6.90 -10.98 12.31
CA ASP A 154 8.26 -10.44 12.45
C ASP A 154 8.34 -9.28 13.45
N THR A 155 7.20 -8.77 13.90
CA THR A 155 7.14 -7.76 14.98
C THR A 155 7.04 -8.41 16.36
N GLY A 156 7.46 -9.67 16.51
CA GLY A 156 7.43 -10.40 17.78
C GLY A 156 6.16 -11.21 18.02
N GLY A 157 5.36 -11.45 16.97
CA GLY A 157 4.21 -12.37 17.01
C GLY A 157 2.84 -11.70 16.90
N LEU A 158 1.85 -12.26 17.60
CA LEU A 158 0.45 -11.87 17.45
C LEU A 158 0.04 -10.72 18.37
N MET A 159 -1.00 -9.97 17.98
CA MET A 159 -1.67 -9.00 18.86
C MET A 159 -2.16 -9.63 20.18
N LEU A 160 -2.61 -10.90 20.13
CA LEU A 160 -3.04 -11.65 21.31
C LEU A 160 -1.95 -11.70 22.38
N ASN A 161 -0.69 -11.74 21.94
CA ASN A 161 0.50 -11.78 22.80
C ASN A 161 1.12 -10.38 23.00
N ARG A 162 0.36 -9.32 22.68
CA ARG A 162 0.78 -7.91 22.77
C ARG A 162 2.01 -7.57 21.93
N ALA A 163 2.18 -8.24 20.78
CA ALA A 163 3.22 -7.86 19.83
C ALA A 163 3.02 -6.39 19.38
N PRO A 164 4.10 -5.58 19.32
CA PRO A 164 4.01 -4.19 18.91
C PRO A 164 3.70 -4.04 17.42
N THR A 165 3.05 -2.93 17.07
CA THR A 165 2.99 -2.45 15.69
C THR A 165 4.28 -1.70 15.37
N ILE A 166 5.09 -2.22 14.44
CA ILE A 166 6.36 -1.62 14.02
C ILE A 166 6.29 -1.34 12.52
N TYR A 167 6.07 -0.09 12.15
CA TYR A 167 6.14 0.36 10.76
C TYR A 167 7.60 0.51 10.31
N ALA A 168 7.89 0.18 9.05
CA ALA A 168 9.24 0.34 8.49
C ALA A 168 9.73 1.79 8.60
N TYR A 169 8.83 2.75 8.35
CA TYR A 169 9.09 4.18 8.36
C TYR A 169 7.91 4.96 8.96
N ALA A 170 8.19 6.12 9.53
CA ALA A 170 7.17 6.97 10.18
C ALA A 170 6.33 7.78 9.18
N SER A 171 6.83 8.04 7.98
CA SER A 171 6.15 8.81 6.92
C SER A 171 6.74 8.49 5.54
N LEU A 172 6.05 8.90 4.47
CA LEU A 172 6.60 8.82 3.10
C LEU A 172 7.93 9.57 2.97
N ASP A 173 8.04 10.76 3.55
CA ASP A 173 9.29 11.54 3.53
C ASP A 173 10.44 10.80 4.20
N ALA A 174 10.21 10.23 5.39
CA ALA A 174 11.21 9.45 6.10
C ALA A 174 11.61 8.20 5.31
N LEU A 175 10.62 7.56 4.67
CA LEU A 175 10.82 6.40 3.81
C LEU A 175 11.72 6.73 2.61
N ILE A 176 11.37 7.76 1.83
CA ILE A 176 12.13 8.12 0.62
C ILE A 176 13.55 8.54 0.98
N LYS A 177 13.73 9.33 2.05
CA LYS A 177 15.07 9.72 2.55
C LYS A 177 15.87 8.51 3.02
N GLY A 178 15.26 7.59 3.76
CA GLY A 178 15.91 6.38 4.27
C GLY A 178 16.35 5.45 3.16
N GLU A 179 15.47 5.16 2.20
CA GLU A 179 15.77 4.28 1.06
C GLU A 179 16.81 4.89 0.11
N ALA A 180 16.81 6.22 -0.09
CA ALA A 180 17.87 6.90 -0.83
C ALA A 180 19.26 6.76 -0.18
N ALA A 181 19.30 6.58 1.14
CA ALA A 181 20.53 6.43 1.92
C ALA A 181 20.95 4.95 2.13
N GLY A 182 20.33 4.00 1.41
CA GLY A 182 20.63 2.56 1.53
C GLY A 182 19.74 1.79 2.49
N GLY A 183 18.67 2.42 3.00
CA GLY A 183 17.69 1.82 3.91
C GLY A 183 17.88 2.27 5.36
N ALA A 184 16.79 2.65 6.01
CA ALA A 184 16.76 3.05 7.43
C ALA A 184 15.50 2.56 8.13
N LYS A 185 15.08 1.33 7.79
CA LYS A 185 13.87 0.71 8.35
C LYS A 185 14.02 0.52 9.86
N ALA A 186 12.91 0.66 10.59
CA ALA A 186 12.87 0.31 12.00
C ALA A 186 13.32 -1.15 12.22
N ALA A 187 14.07 -1.40 13.28
CA ALA A 187 14.52 -2.76 13.61
C ALA A 187 13.32 -3.64 13.97
N LEU A 188 13.32 -4.88 13.48
CA LEU A 188 12.34 -5.90 13.84
C LEU A 188 12.95 -6.84 14.90
N PRO A 189 12.19 -7.23 15.93
CA PRO A 189 12.65 -8.21 16.91
C PRO A 189 12.77 -9.62 16.32
N GLY A 190 12.15 -9.89 15.16
CA GLY A 190 12.13 -11.20 14.51
C GLY A 190 10.90 -12.02 14.87
N ALA A 191 10.87 -13.25 14.39
CA ALA A 191 9.79 -14.20 14.65
C ALA A 191 9.76 -14.62 16.13
N PRO A 192 8.58 -14.87 16.72
CA PRO A 192 8.48 -15.38 18.09
C PRO A 192 8.96 -16.84 18.17
N ASP A 193 9.40 -17.25 19.36
CA ASP A 193 9.70 -18.67 19.67
C ASP A 193 8.44 -19.55 19.78
N THR A 194 7.26 -18.93 19.78
CA THR A 194 5.97 -19.62 19.90
C THR A 194 5.24 -19.67 18.55
N PRO A 195 4.36 -20.67 18.33
CA PRO A 195 3.57 -20.75 17.11
C PRO A 195 2.75 -19.47 16.86
N VAL A 196 2.77 -18.97 15.63
CA VAL A 196 1.98 -17.82 15.18
C VAL A 196 0.53 -18.26 14.94
N THR A 197 -0.21 -18.52 16.01
CA THR A 197 -1.62 -18.91 15.97
C THR A 197 -2.43 -18.39 17.16
N GLU A 198 -3.67 -17.99 16.90
CA GLU A 198 -4.66 -17.65 17.93
C GLU A 198 -5.30 -18.89 18.55
N ARG A 199 -4.98 -20.10 18.04
CA ARG A 199 -5.47 -21.34 18.63
C ARG A 199 -4.86 -21.52 20.03
N PRO A 200 -5.65 -21.99 21.01
CA PRO A 200 -5.08 -22.37 22.30
C PRO A 200 -4.04 -23.48 22.10
N ALA A 201 -3.05 -23.53 23.01
CA ALA A 201 -2.15 -24.68 23.08
C ALA A 201 -3.00 -25.95 23.24
N SER A 202 -2.68 -26.99 22.48
CA SER A 202 -3.29 -28.30 22.70
C SER A 202 -2.67 -28.90 23.95
N ASP A 203 -3.50 -29.28 24.92
CA ASP A 203 -3.08 -30.03 26.12
C ASP A 203 -2.51 -31.42 25.76
#